data_AF-A0A1M7CRS8-F1
#
_entry.id   AF-A0A1M7CRS8-F1
#
_cell.length_a   1.000
_cell.length_b   1.000
_cell.length_c   1.000
_cell.angle_alpha   90.00
_cell.angle_beta   90.00
_cell.angle_gamma   90.00
#
_symmetry.space_group_name_H-M   'P 1'
#
loop_
_entity.id
_entity.type
_entity.pdbx_description
1 polymer ?
#
loop_
_entity_poly.entity_id
_entity_poly.type
_entity_poly.pdbx_seq_one_letter_code
_entity_poly.pdbx_strand_id
1 'polypeptide(L)'
;MLTHCDLVLQVALYKIELPPINLLFETIGIVTKLEMYVFNNGIPRNMPTFQKLIVNFECDFDESKTNLLKTLEEFRVACENRKLPGSHRLFGNMTEKDWEFLEYKHLDHHLKQFNV
;
A
#
# COMPACT_ATOMS: atom_id res chain seq x y z
N MET A 1 -8.22 -9.15 6.05
CA MET A 1 -7.64 -7.83 6.36
C MET A 1 -6.12 -7.87 6.40
N LEU A 2 -5.46 -8.52 7.36
CA LEU A 2 -3.98 -8.53 7.44
C LEU A 2 -3.29 -9.02 6.15
N THR A 3 -3.87 -10.03 5.49
CA THR A 3 -3.45 -10.50 4.16
C THR A 3 -3.52 -9.41 3.10
N HIS A 4 -4.53 -8.53 3.14
CA HIS A 4 -4.60 -7.39 2.21
C HIS A 4 -3.45 -6.40 2.47
N CYS A 5 -3.16 -6.08 3.74
CA CYS A 5 -2.00 -5.26 4.09
C CYS A 5 -0.70 -5.85 3.58
N ASP A 6 -0.52 -7.16 3.77
CA ASP A 6 0.66 -7.88 3.30
C ASP A 6 0.80 -7.80 1.77
N LEU A 7 -0.28 -8.06 1.02
CA LEU A 7 -0.27 -7.97 -0.44
C LEU A 7 0.07 -6.55 -0.95
N VAL A 8 -0.35 -5.49 -0.26
CA VAL A 8 -0.03 -4.10 -0.64
C VAL A 8 1.47 -3.83 -0.47
N LEU A 9 2.05 -4.18 0.70
CA LEU A 9 3.50 -4.04 0.93
C LEU A 9 4.34 -4.84 -0.08
N GLN A 10 3.85 -6.01 -0.51
CA GLN A 10 4.50 -6.82 -1.53
C GLN A 10 4.61 -6.13 -2.91
N VAL A 11 3.79 -5.12 -3.20
CA VAL A 11 3.93 -4.29 -4.40
C VAL A 11 5.22 -3.47 -4.34
N ALA A 12 5.50 -2.84 -3.19
CA ALA A 12 6.73 -2.08 -2.97
C ALA A 12 7.99 -2.96 -3.02
N LEU A 13 7.85 -4.27 -2.76
CA LEU A 13 8.94 -5.24 -2.78
C LEU A 13 9.13 -5.97 -4.12
N TYR A 14 8.47 -5.51 -5.20
CA TYR A 14 8.46 -6.16 -6.52
C TYR A 14 7.96 -7.61 -6.53
N LYS A 15 7.29 -8.06 -5.47
CA LYS A 15 6.72 -9.42 -5.39
C LYS A 15 5.38 -9.50 -6.11
N ILE A 16 4.64 -8.40 -6.16
CA ILE A 16 3.36 -8.28 -6.86
C ILE A 16 3.42 -7.15 -7.87
N GLU A 17 3.24 -7.50 -9.15
CA GLU A 17 3.06 -6.50 -10.20
C GLU A 17 1.57 -6.16 -10.37
N LEU A 18 1.25 -4.87 -10.26
CA LEU A 18 -0.08 -4.34 -10.50
C LEU A 18 -0.36 -4.19 -12.01
N PRO A 19 -1.58 -4.54 -12.46
CA PRO A 19 -1.95 -4.38 -13.87
C PRO A 19 -1.92 -2.90 -14.27
N PRO A 20 -1.72 -2.61 -15.56
CA PRO A 20 -1.79 -1.25 -16.06
C PRO A 20 -3.20 -0.67 -15.87
N ILE A 21 -3.27 0.65 -15.67
CA ILE A 21 -4.51 1.41 -15.61
C ILE A 21 -4.48 2.50 -16.68
N ASN A 22 -5.65 3.06 -17.02
CA ASN A 22 -5.70 4.20 -17.92
C ASN A 22 -5.18 5.48 -17.23
N LEU A 23 -4.77 6.46 -18.05
CA LEU A 23 -4.20 7.72 -17.58
C LEU A 23 -5.16 8.55 -16.70
N LEU A 24 -6.48 8.39 -16.87
CA LEU A 24 -7.45 9.07 -16.04
C LEU A 24 -7.35 8.59 -14.59
N PHE A 25 -7.33 7.27 -14.35
CA PHE A 25 -7.20 6.73 -12.99
C PHE A 25 -5.85 7.05 -12.36
N GLU A 26 -4.76 7.02 -13.15
CA GLU A 26 -3.44 7.42 -12.67
C GLU A 26 -3.41 8.90 -12.26
N THR A 27 -4.01 9.78 -13.06
CA THR A 27 -4.10 11.22 -12.73
C THR A 27 -4.88 11.45 -11.44
N ILE A 28 -6.01 10.75 -11.27
CA ILE A 28 -6.82 10.80 -10.03
C ILE A 28 -5.98 10.34 -8.84
N GLY A 29 -5.23 9.25 -8.98
CA GLY A 29 -4.37 8.74 -7.91
C GLY A 29 -3.24 9.71 -7.55
N ILE A 30 -2.57 10.31 -8.54
CA ILE A 30 -1.53 11.34 -8.33
C ILE A 30 -2.10 12.54 -7.55
N VAL A 31 -3.26 13.07 -7.98
CA VAL A 31 -3.93 14.18 -7.30
C VAL A 31 -4.29 13.79 -5.87
N THR A 32 -4.78 12.56 -5.66
CA THR A 32 -5.12 12.06 -4.33
C THR A 32 -3.90 11.94 -3.41
N LYS A 33 -2.76 11.45 -3.93
CA LYS A 33 -1.50 11.44 -3.16
C LYS A 33 -1.10 12.85 -2.73
N LEU A 34 -1.15 13.81 -3.64
CA LEU A 34 -0.80 15.22 -3.35
C LEU A 34 -1.74 15.83 -2.31
N GLU A 35 -3.03 15.60 -2.43
CA GLU A 35 -4.06 16.04 -1.50
C GLU A 35 -3.81 15.46 -0.09
N MET A 36 -3.54 14.15 0.01
CA MET A 36 -3.18 13.50 1.27
C MET A 36 -1.94 14.12 1.92
N TYR A 37 -0.91 14.48 1.13
CA TYR A 37 0.28 15.16 1.64
C TYR A 37 0.00 16.56 2.17
N VAL A 38 -0.73 17.37 1.40
CA VAL A 38 -0.97 18.79 1.71
C VAL A 38 -1.89 18.94 2.92
N PHE A 39 -2.94 18.12 3.01
CA PHE A 39 -3.95 18.23 4.06
C PHE A 39 -3.75 17.24 5.20
N ASN A 40 -2.72 16.38 5.12
CA ASN A 40 -2.50 15.25 6.04
C ASN A 40 -3.73 14.33 6.15
N ASN A 41 -4.53 14.23 5.10
CA ASN A 41 -5.74 13.41 5.11
C ASN A 41 -5.42 11.91 5.19
N GLY A 42 -6.41 11.14 5.64
CA GLY A 42 -6.35 9.68 5.62
C GLY A 42 -6.67 9.13 4.23
N ILE A 43 -6.62 7.81 4.08
CA ILE A 43 -7.09 7.14 2.85
C ILE A 43 -8.59 7.47 2.66
N PRO A 44 -9.00 7.99 1.47
CA PRO A 44 -10.39 8.26 1.16
C PRO A 44 -11.27 7.01 1.31
N ARG A 45 -12.49 7.21 1.84
CA ARG A 45 -13.47 6.12 1.89
C ARG A 45 -13.83 5.68 0.47
N ASN A 46 -13.97 4.37 0.28
CA ASN A 46 -14.32 3.74 -1.00
C ASN A 46 -13.30 3.99 -2.12
N MET A 47 -12.05 4.29 -1.79
CA MET A 47 -10.97 4.26 -2.77
C MET A 47 -10.90 2.87 -3.42
N PRO A 48 -10.85 2.76 -4.75
CA PRO A 48 -10.79 1.47 -5.42
C PRO A 48 -9.45 0.78 -5.15
N THR A 49 -9.52 -0.53 -4.94
CA THR A 49 -8.36 -1.40 -4.77
C THR A 49 -8.16 -2.24 -6.04
N PHE A 50 -6.90 -2.50 -6.40
CA PHE A 50 -6.60 -3.43 -7.50
C PHE A 50 -7.11 -4.83 -7.19
N GLN A 51 -7.73 -5.49 -8.18
CA GLN A 51 -8.30 -6.84 -8.00
C GLN A 51 -7.31 -7.86 -7.41
N LYS A 52 -6.02 -7.75 -7.76
CA LYS A 52 -4.95 -8.61 -7.23
C LYS A 52 -4.72 -8.49 -5.71
N LEU A 53 -5.17 -7.39 -5.11
CA LEU A 53 -4.97 -7.09 -3.70
C LEU A 53 -6.25 -7.35 -2.89
N ILE A 54 -7.35 -7.77 -3.53
CA ILE A 54 -8.61 -8.07 -2.86
C ILE A 54 -8.56 -9.49 -2.29
N VAL A 55 -8.80 -9.61 -0.99
CA VAL A 55 -8.84 -10.89 -0.27
C VAL A 55 -10.31 -11.23 -0.01
N ASN A 56 -10.83 -12.21 -0.75
CA ASN A 56 -12.21 -12.68 -0.70
C ASN A 56 -12.32 -14.18 -0.33
N PHE A 57 -11.28 -14.71 0.31
CA PHE A 57 -11.17 -16.09 0.78
C PHE A 57 -10.82 -16.11 2.27
N GLU A 58 -11.03 -17.26 2.91
CA GLU A 58 -10.69 -17.45 4.32
C GLU A 58 -9.17 -17.47 4.52
N CYS A 59 -8.69 -16.78 5.56
CA CYS A 59 -7.29 -16.74 5.94
C CYS A 59 -7.18 -17.02 7.43
N ASP A 60 -6.18 -17.82 7.83
CA ASP A 60 -5.82 -17.96 9.23
C ASP A 60 -5.23 -16.65 9.77
N PHE A 61 -5.68 -16.22 10.95
CA PHE A 61 -5.31 -14.92 11.51
C PHE A 61 -3.84 -14.89 11.94
N ASP A 62 -3.37 -15.92 12.62
CA ASP A 62 -2.01 -15.96 13.17
C ASP A 62 -0.98 -16.10 12.06
N GLU A 63 -1.29 -16.91 11.04
CA GLU A 63 -0.51 -16.99 9.81
C GLU A 63 -0.46 -15.63 9.09
N SER A 64 -1.61 -14.99 8.88
CA SER A 64 -1.68 -13.69 8.19
C SER A 64 -0.93 -12.59 8.94
N LYS A 65 -0.99 -12.59 10.27
CA LYS A 65 -0.23 -11.67 11.13
C LYS A 65 1.27 -11.91 11.01
N THR A 66 1.69 -13.17 11.04
CA THR A 66 3.10 -13.56 10.91
C THR A 66 3.66 -13.12 9.56
N ASN A 67 2.91 -13.36 8.48
CA ASN A 67 3.30 -12.96 7.13
C ASN A 67 3.41 -11.44 6.99
N LEU A 68 2.41 -10.69 7.47
CA LEU A 68 2.44 -9.22 7.44
C LEU A 68 3.66 -8.65 8.17
N LEU A 69 3.98 -9.15 9.37
CA LEU A 69 5.14 -8.68 10.13
C LEU A 69 6.46 -8.98 9.41
N LYS A 70 6.57 -10.15 8.78
CA LYS A 70 7.74 -10.51 7.97
C LYS A 70 7.90 -9.56 6.78
N THR A 71 6.84 -9.34 6.01
CA THR A 71 6.88 -8.44 4.84
C THR A 71 7.15 -7.00 5.24
N LEU A 72 6.64 -6.55 6.40
CA LEU A 72 6.94 -5.24 6.95
C LEU A 72 8.43 -5.06 7.27
N GLU A 73 9.08 -6.08 7.83
CA GLU A 73 10.53 -6.04 8.06
C GLU A 73 11.32 -6.00 6.75
N GLU A 74 10.91 -6.77 5.75
CA GLU A 74 11.53 -6.72 4.42
C GLU A 74 11.35 -5.34 3.76
N PHE A 75 10.16 -4.73 3.91
CA PHE A 75 9.89 -3.36 3.45
C PHE A 75 10.80 -2.36 4.15
N ARG A 76 10.94 -2.44 5.48
CA ARG A 76 11.85 -1.59 6.27
C ARG A 76 13.28 -1.67 5.76
N VAL A 77 13.79 -2.88 5.52
CA VAL A 77 15.13 -3.10 4.96
C VAL A 77 15.25 -2.53 3.54
N ALA A 78 14.20 -2.62 2.72
CA ALA A 78 14.20 -2.04 1.38
C ALA A 78 14.26 -0.50 1.42
N CYS A 79 13.53 0.15 2.33
CA CYS A 79 13.61 1.60 2.56
C CYS A 79 15.03 2.04 2.96
N GLU A 80 15.63 1.38 3.95
CA GLU A 80 16.98 1.69 4.44
C GLU A 80 18.03 1.63 3.33
N ASN A 81 17.86 0.68 2.41
CA ASN A 81 18.75 0.47 1.29
C ASN A 81 18.39 1.28 0.03
N ARG A 82 17.32 2.09 0.07
CA ARG A 82 16.78 2.84 -1.08
C ARG A 82 16.51 1.96 -2.30
N LYS A 83 15.81 0.85 -2.07
CA LYS A 83 15.52 -0.18 -3.07
C LYS A 83 14.05 -0.21 -3.50
N LEU A 84 13.25 0.79 -3.16
CA LEU A 84 11.84 0.83 -3.55
C LEU A 84 11.65 1.26 -5.01
N PRO A 85 10.50 0.94 -5.63
CA PRO A 85 10.22 1.33 -7.00
C PRO A 85 10.12 2.84 -7.19
N GLY A 86 10.67 3.35 -8.29
CA GLY A 86 10.54 4.77 -8.65
C GLY A 86 9.13 5.20 -9.09
N SER A 87 8.17 4.27 -9.17
CA SER A 87 6.78 4.56 -9.54
C SER A 87 5.80 3.52 -8.99
N HIS A 88 4.53 3.91 -8.88
CA HIS A 88 3.40 3.06 -8.53
C HIS A 88 2.29 3.22 -9.58
N ARG A 89 1.64 2.13 -9.99
CA ARG A 89 0.63 2.13 -11.08
C ARG A 89 -0.49 3.15 -10.90
N LEU A 90 -0.89 3.44 -9.66
CA LEU A 90 -1.93 4.43 -9.35
C LEU A 90 -1.38 5.80 -8.94
N PHE A 91 -0.19 5.86 -8.33
CA PHE A 91 0.31 7.07 -7.67
C PHE A 91 1.43 7.78 -8.44
N GLY A 92 1.69 7.34 -9.68
CA GLY A 92 2.70 7.87 -10.56
C GLY A 92 4.11 7.68 -9.99
N ASN A 93 4.99 8.66 -10.21
CA ASN A 93 6.34 8.65 -9.66
C ASN A 93 6.32 8.60 -8.13
N MET A 94 7.20 7.78 -7.56
CA MET A 94 7.28 7.54 -6.13
C MET A 94 8.73 7.67 -5.66
N THR A 95 8.94 8.51 -4.66
CA THR A 95 10.16 8.52 -3.84
C THR A 95 10.03 7.50 -2.71
N GLU A 96 11.14 7.18 -2.05
CA GLU A 96 11.16 6.37 -0.82
C GLU A 96 10.17 6.92 0.23
N LYS A 97 10.16 8.25 0.40
CA LYS A 97 9.24 8.91 1.34
C LYS A 97 7.78 8.82 0.93
N ASP A 98 7.48 8.79 -0.37
CA ASP A 98 6.11 8.58 -0.86
C ASP A 98 5.61 7.20 -0.49
N TRP A 99 6.45 6.19 -0.63
CA TRP A 99 6.12 4.82 -0.23
C TRP A 99 5.91 4.71 1.28
N GLU A 100 6.87 5.19 2.08
CA GLU A 100 6.76 5.19 3.54
C GLU A 100 5.48 5.89 4.02
N PHE A 101 5.16 7.05 3.44
CA PHE A 101 3.97 7.81 3.79
C PHE A 101 2.68 7.07 3.42
N LEU A 102 2.58 6.55 2.20
CA LEU A 102 1.36 5.88 1.73
C LEU A 102 1.14 4.53 2.43
N GLU A 103 2.19 3.75 2.65
CA GLU A 103 2.11 2.49 3.41
C GLU A 103 1.74 2.75 4.87
N TYR A 104 2.29 3.80 5.50
CA TYR A 104 1.85 4.22 6.83
C TYR A 104 0.37 4.57 6.86
N LYS A 105 -0.10 5.41 5.92
CA LYS A 105 -1.51 5.81 5.83
C LYS A 105 -2.45 4.63 5.57
N HIS A 106 -2.00 3.66 4.77
CA HIS A 106 -2.73 2.44 4.46
C HIS A 106 -2.84 1.52 5.68
N LEU A 107 -1.72 1.21 6.33
CA LEU A 107 -1.70 0.41 7.55
C LEU A 107 -2.51 1.06 8.67
N ASP A 108 -2.35 2.38 8.89
CA ASP A 108 -3.13 3.13 9.88
C ASP A 108 -4.63 3.09 9.59
N HIS A 109 -5.05 3.31 8.33
CA HIS A 109 -6.45 3.24 7.92
C HIS A 109 -7.08 1.90 8.30
N HIS A 110 -6.35 0.81 8.10
CA HIS A 110 -6.86 -0.52 8.38
C HIS A 110 -6.68 -0.96 9.82
N LEU A 111 -5.57 -0.64 10.50
CA LEU A 111 -5.35 -1.09 11.86
C LEU A 111 -6.30 -0.42 12.86
N LYS A 112 -6.77 0.79 12.55
CA LYS A 112 -7.84 1.47 13.30
C LYS A 112 -9.12 0.65 13.44
N GLN A 113 -9.44 -0.23 12.49
CA GLN A 113 -10.62 -1.09 12.58
C GLN A 113 -10.53 -2.12 13.73
N PHE A 114 -9.32 -2.36 14.24
CA PHE A 114 -9.05 -3.24 15.38
C PHE A 114 -8.93 -2.48 16.70
N ASN A 115 -9.27 -1.19 16.74
CA ASN A 115 -9.07 -0.30 17.89
C ASN A 115 -7.60 -0.22 18.37
N VAL A 116 -6.67 -0.34 17.43
CA VAL A 116 -5.23 -0.12 17.65
C VAL A 116 -4.85 1.26 17.12
#